data_AF-A0A5B9VY04-F1
#
_entry.id   AF-A0A5B9VY04-F1
#
_cell.length_a   1.000
_cell.length_b   1.000
_cell.length_c   1.000
_cell.angle_alpha   90.00
_cell.angle_beta   90.00
_cell.angle_gamma   90.00
#
_symmetry.space_group_name_H-M   'P 1'
#
loop_
_entity.id
_entity.type
_entity.pdbx_description
1 polymer ?
#
loop_
_entity_poly.entity_id
_entity_poly.type
_entity_poly.pdbx_seq_one_letter_code
_entity_poly.pdbx_strand_id
1 'polypeptide(L)'
;MATSNPAFSQDMFAGYDQVYGVPRSAVTTVQGTMAKCFLLLAIMTGTALWSFHSLASGDLSMGVVPVAGIAGFVLAMVTIFKPTAAPWTSPVYAAMEGVFLGAISQLVEMRFAKAYPGIALQAVMLTASTLLVMLFVYGSGLIRVTERLKAGVVMATGAVGLFYLVAMVMRLFGAEMPLLWSSSLAGIGFSVVVVGIAAFNLLLDFDFIEEAAARQAPKYMEWYGAFGLMVTLVWLYLEILRLLQKVANSRD
;
A
#
# COMPACT_ATOMS: atom_id res chain seq x y z
N MET A 1 -34.17 -38.84 24.13
CA MET A 1 -34.74 -38.18 25.33
C MET A 1 -34.64 -36.69 25.10
N ALA A 2 -35.78 -36.02 24.84
CA ALA A 2 -35.82 -34.57 24.65
C ALA A 2 -35.67 -33.89 26.01
N THR A 3 -34.70 -32.99 26.13
CA THR A 3 -34.49 -32.23 27.38
C THR A 3 -35.62 -31.23 27.52
N SER A 4 -36.29 -31.20 28.67
CA SER A 4 -37.40 -30.30 29.01
C SER A 4 -36.93 -28.87 29.35
N ASN A 5 -35.66 -28.55 29.03
CA ASN A 5 -35.07 -27.26 29.33
C ASN A 5 -35.29 -26.30 28.14
N PRO A 6 -36.15 -25.26 28.29
CA PRO A 6 -36.40 -24.30 27.22
C PRO A 6 -35.18 -23.45 26.84
N ALA A 7 -34.12 -23.43 27.66
CA ALA A 7 -32.86 -22.79 27.30
C ALA A 7 -32.00 -23.60 26.31
N PHE A 8 -32.27 -24.91 26.15
CA PHE A 8 -31.54 -25.82 25.28
C PHE A 8 -32.50 -26.59 24.36
N SER A 9 -33.53 -25.91 23.83
CA SER A 9 -34.38 -26.49 22.80
C SER A 9 -33.56 -26.75 21.54
N GLN A 10 -33.86 -27.84 20.82
CA GLN A 10 -33.22 -28.13 19.53
C GLN A 10 -33.51 -27.02 18.48
N ASP A 11 -34.55 -26.21 18.71
CA ASP A 11 -34.88 -25.04 17.90
C ASP A 11 -33.83 -23.90 18.01
N MET A 12 -33.06 -23.82 19.10
CA MET A 12 -31.91 -22.90 19.19
C MET A 12 -30.78 -23.28 18.24
N PHE A 13 -30.66 -24.58 17.92
CA PHE A 13 -29.67 -25.07 16.96
C PHE A 13 -30.23 -25.17 15.53
N ALA A 14 -31.56 -25.12 15.36
CA ALA A 14 -32.21 -25.05 14.04
C ALA A 14 -31.92 -23.73 13.29
N GLY A 15 -31.40 -22.70 13.97
CA GLY A 15 -30.90 -21.45 13.35
C GLY A 15 -29.39 -21.43 13.09
N TYR A 16 -28.67 -22.45 13.57
CA TYR A 16 -27.22 -22.62 13.37
C TYR A 16 -26.97 -23.91 12.57
N ASP A 17 -27.75 -24.10 11.50
CA ASP A 17 -27.25 -24.91 10.40
C ASP A 17 -25.89 -24.33 10.01
N GLN A 18 -24.87 -25.19 10.04
CA GLN A 18 -23.62 -25.01 9.34
C GLN A 18 -23.92 -24.24 8.04
N VAL A 19 -23.30 -23.08 7.83
CA VAL A 19 -23.61 -22.27 6.64
C VAL A 19 -22.95 -22.88 5.39
N TYR A 20 -23.29 -24.13 5.08
CA TYR A 20 -23.26 -24.69 3.75
C TYR A 20 -24.34 -23.98 2.93
N GLY A 21 -23.95 -22.92 2.23
CA GLY A 21 -24.89 -22.15 1.42
C GLY A 21 -24.70 -20.64 1.42
N VAL A 22 -23.67 -20.08 2.08
CA VAL A 22 -23.26 -18.72 1.73
C VAL A 22 -22.93 -18.74 0.24
N PRO A 23 -23.63 -17.99 -0.63
CA PRO A 23 -23.26 -17.97 -2.03
C PRO A 23 -21.79 -17.55 -2.09
N ARG A 24 -20.98 -18.21 -2.94
CA ARG A 24 -19.56 -17.81 -3.16
C ARG A 24 -19.39 -16.30 -3.39
N SER A 25 -20.48 -15.62 -3.78
CA SER A 25 -20.60 -14.17 -3.90
C SER A 25 -20.63 -13.37 -2.58
N ALA A 26 -20.56 -13.97 -1.40
CA ALA A 26 -20.57 -13.27 -0.09
C ALA A 26 -19.32 -13.53 0.78
N VAL A 27 -18.42 -14.42 0.34
CA VAL A 27 -17.12 -14.68 0.98
C VAL A 27 -15.97 -14.09 0.16
N THR A 28 -14.85 -13.80 0.83
CA THR A 28 -13.63 -13.28 0.22
C THR A 28 -12.90 -14.36 -0.57
N THR A 29 -12.43 -14.01 -1.76
CA THR A 29 -11.65 -14.88 -2.63
C THR A 29 -10.37 -14.19 -3.06
N VAL A 30 -9.28 -14.96 -3.22
CA VAL A 30 -8.00 -14.42 -3.72
C VAL A 30 -8.19 -13.79 -5.11
N GLN A 31 -8.95 -14.44 -5.98
CA GLN A 31 -9.25 -13.94 -7.32
C GLN A 31 -10.08 -12.64 -7.28
N GLY A 32 -11.04 -12.54 -6.37
CA GLY A 32 -11.87 -11.35 -6.17
C GLY A 32 -11.10 -10.17 -5.58
N THR A 33 -10.13 -10.42 -4.70
CA THR A 33 -9.17 -9.43 -4.21
C THR A 33 -8.26 -8.97 -5.34
N MET A 34 -7.66 -9.90 -6.09
CA MET A 34 -6.77 -9.61 -7.21
C MET A 34 -7.46 -8.72 -8.27
N ALA A 35 -8.70 -9.03 -8.64
CA ALA A 35 -9.47 -8.20 -9.57
C ALA A 35 -9.67 -6.77 -9.05
N LYS A 36 -9.90 -6.60 -7.75
CA LYS A 36 -10.01 -5.27 -7.11
C LYS A 36 -8.66 -4.58 -7.05
N CYS A 37 -7.57 -5.28 -6.78
CA CYS A 37 -6.22 -4.72 -6.85
C CYS A 37 -5.97 -4.11 -8.25
N PHE A 38 -6.26 -4.85 -9.32
CA PHE A 38 -6.11 -4.35 -10.68
C PHE A 38 -7.03 -3.16 -10.98
N LEU A 39 -8.28 -3.19 -10.53
CA LEU A 39 -9.20 -2.07 -10.67
C LEU A 39 -8.67 -0.81 -9.96
N LEU A 40 -8.25 -0.95 -8.71
CA LEU A 40 -7.72 0.17 -7.93
C LEU A 40 -6.42 0.69 -8.57
N LEU A 41 -5.50 -0.19 -8.98
CA LEU A 41 -4.28 0.20 -9.69
C LEU A 41 -4.58 0.93 -11.00
N ALA A 42 -5.61 0.52 -11.75
CA ALA A 42 -6.03 1.21 -12.96
C ALA A 42 -6.55 2.63 -12.67
N ILE A 43 -7.37 2.79 -11.61
CA ILE A 43 -7.86 4.09 -11.16
C ILE A 43 -6.69 4.99 -10.75
N MET A 44 -5.77 4.47 -9.93
CA MET A 44 -4.60 5.19 -9.46
C MET A 44 -3.68 5.59 -10.62
N THR A 45 -3.41 4.67 -11.55
CA THR A 45 -2.55 4.96 -12.71
C THR A 45 -3.21 5.99 -13.64
N GLY A 46 -4.52 5.87 -13.90
CA GLY A 46 -5.24 6.83 -14.73
C GLY A 46 -5.23 8.24 -14.16
N THR A 47 -5.48 8.38 -12.85
CA THR A 47 -5.42 9.68 -12.15
C THR A 47 -4.01 10.21 -11.98
N ALA A 48 -3.00 9.34 -11.85
CA ALA A 48 -1.59 9.71 -11.85
C ALA A 48 -1.12 10.25 -13.20
N LEU A 49 -1.46 9.58 -14.31
CA LEU A 49 -1.13 10.06 -15.65
C LEU A 49 -1.82 11.39 -15.96
N TRP A 50 -3.09 11.52 -15.59
CA TRP A 50 -3.84 12.77 -15.73
C TRP A 50 -3.17 13.91 -14.95
N SER A 51 -2.92 13.73 -13.65
CA SER A 51 -2.30 14.76 -12.81
C SER A 51 -0.86 15.10 -13.23
N PHE A 52 -0.08 14.12 -13.67
CA PHE A 52 1.26 14.31 -14.23
C PHE A 52 1.22 15.25 -15.45
N HIS A 53 0.30 14.97 -16.39
CA HIS A 53 0.15 15.79 -17.60
C HIS A 53 -0.43 17.18 -17.30
N SER A 54 -1.47 17.26 -16.46
CA SER A 54 -2.12 18.53 -16.10
C SER A 54 -1.20 19.47 -15.31
N LEU A 55 -0.27 18.93 -14.51
CA LEU A 55 0.75 19.75 -13.85
C LEU A 55 1.85 20.20 -14.83
N ALA A 56 2.16 19.37 -15.84
CA ALA A 56 3.10 19.73 -16.90
C ALA A 56 2.55 20.84 -17.83
N SER A 57 1.24 20.82 -18.12
CA SER A 57 0.56 21.84 -18.94
C SER A 57 0.27 23.15 -18.19
N GLY A 58 0.38 23.14 -16.85
CA GLY A 58 0.08 24.29 -15.99
C GLY A 58 -1.40 24.44 -15.63
N ASP A 59 -2.26 23.50 -16.03
CA ASP A 59 -3.70 23.50 -15.70
C ASP A 59 -3.95 23.15 -14.23
N LEU A 60 -3.06 22.37 -13.62
CA LEU A 60 -3.14 21.96 -12.22
C LEU A 60 -2.22 22.84 -11.35
N SER A 61 -2.78 23.44 -10.30
CA SER A 61 -1.97 24.18 -9.32
C SER A 61 -1.11 23.24 -8.46
N MET A 62 0.10 23.69 -8.12
CA MET A 62 0.99 23.04 -7.15
C MET A 62 0.30 22.78 -5.79
N GLY A 63 -0.70 23.59 -5.43
CA GLY A 63 -1.47 23.46 -4.19
C GLY A 63 -2.31 22.18 -4.11
N VAL A 64 -2.50 21.47 -5.22
CA VAL A 64 -3.22 20.19 -5.23
C VAL A 64 -2.44 19.07 -4.54
N VAL A 65 -1.10 19.13 -4.51
CA VAL A 65 -0.25 18.10 -3.88
C VAL A 65 -0.56 17.90 -2.39
N PRO A 66 -0.49 18.92 -1.53
CA PRO A 66 -0.81 18.74 -0.11
C PRO A 66 -2.29 18.37 0.11
N VAL A 67 -3.20 18.89 -0.71
CA VAL A 67 -4.64 18.58 -0.59
C VAL A 67 -4.92 17.11 -0.92
N ALA A 68 -4.35 16.60 -2.01
CA ALA A 68 -4.50 15.20 -2.42
C ALA A 68 -3.86 14.24 -1.39
N GLY A 69 -2.68 14.58 -0.86
CA GLY A 69 -2.02 13.79 0.17
C GLY A 69 -2.79 13.75 1.50
N ILE A 70 -3.35 14.89 1.94
CA ILE A 70 -4.19 14.94 3.15
C ILE A 70 -5.50 14.17 2.94
N ALA A 71 -6.14 14.34 1.77
CA ALA A 71 -7.36 13.62 1.43
C ALA A 71 -7.14 12.10 1.39
N GLY A 72 -6.04 11.66 0.76
CA GLY A 72 -5.60 10.26 0.74
C GLY A 72 -5.36 9.73 2.15
N PHE A 73 -4.62 10.46 2.98
CA PHE A 73 -4.35 10.08 4.37
C PHE A 73 -5.63 9.92 5.20
N VAL A 74 -6.58 10.87 5.09
CA VAL A 74 -7.87 10.79 5.80
C VAL A 74 -8.68 9.58 5.33
N LEU A 75 -8.74 9.31 4.03
CA LEU A 75 -9.43 8.15 3.48
C LEU A 75 -8.78 6.82 3.92
N ALA A 76 -7.45 6.79 4.01
CA ALA A 76 -6.72 5.64 4.55
C ALA A 76 -7.09 5.39 6.01
N MET A 77 -7.09 6.43 6.85
CA MET A 77 -7.49 6.33 8.25
C MET A 77 -8.94 5.83 8.40
N VAL A 78 -9.88 6.37 7.61
CA VAL A 78 -11.28 5.90 7.62
C VAL A 78 -11.37 4.43 7.24
N THR A 79 -10.60 3.98 6.25
CA THR A 79 -10.60 2.58 5.80
C THR A 79 -10.01 1.64 6.85
N ILE A 80 -8.94 2.07 7.53
CA ILE A 80 -8.27 1.32 8.60
C ILE A 80 -9.18 1.17 9.83
N PHE A 81 -9.81 2.27 10.28
CA PHE A 81 -10.70 2.20 11.43
C PHE A 81 -12.07 1.57 11.11
N LYS A 82 -12.50 1.60 9.84
CA LYS A 82 -13.77 1.02 9.39
C LYS A 82 -13.60 0.19 8.11
N PRO A 83 -13.09 -1.07 8.23
CA PRO A 83 -12.87 -1.95 7.07
C PRO A 83 -14.13 -2.24 6.25
N THR A 84 -15.32 -2.15 6.85
CA THR A 84 -16.60 -2.32 6.15
C THR A 84 -16.87 -1.25 5.10
N ALA A 85 -16.21 -0.08 5.20
CA ALA A 85 -16.33 1.02 4.25
C ALA A 85 -15.38 0.90 3.04
N ALA A 86 -14.46 -0.06 3.06
CA ALA A 86 -13.46 -0.29 2.01
C ALA A 86 -14.03 -0.31 0.56
N PRO A 87 -15.21 -0.90 0.27
CA PRO A 87 -15.75 -0.88 -1.09
C PRO A 87 -15.94 0.53 -1.68
N TRP A 88 -16.18 1.52 -0.82
CA TRP A 88 -16.40 2.91 -1.23
C TRP A 88 -15.15 3.76 -1.03
N THR A 89 -14.42 3.55 0.06
CA THR A 89 -13.25 4.37 0.39
C THR A 89 -12.02 3.99 -0.42
N SER A 90 -11.82 2.71 -0.76
CA SER A 90 -10.62 2.25 -1.50
C SER A 90 -10.53 2.85 -2.91
N PRO A 91 -11.60 2.91 -3.74
CA PRO A 91 -11.53 3.55 -5.05
C PRO A 91 -11.25 5.06 -4.98
N VAL A 92 -11.86 5.74 -4.02
CA VAL A 92 -11.65 7.19 -3.82
C VAL A 92 -10.22 7.45 -3.33
N TYR A 93 -9.73 6.62 -2.41
CA TYR A 93 -8.33 6.64 -1.98
C TYR A 93 -7.39 6.44 -3.16
N ALA A 94 -7.60 5.43 -4.00
CA ALA A 94 -6.80 5.18 -5.19
C ALA A 94 -6.75 6.37 -6.14
N ALA A 95 -7.89 7.06 -6.34
CA ALA A 95 -7.95 8.26 -7.17
C ALA A 95 -7.18 9.44 -6.56
N MET A 96 -7.33 9.69 -5.25
CA MET A 96 -6.64 10.79 -4.57
C MET A 96 -5.12 10.54 -4.50
N GLU A 97 -4.71 9.32 -4.17
CA GLU A 97 -3.30 8.92 -4.18
C GLU A 97 -2.72 8.96 -5.59
N GLY A 98 -3.48 8.55 -6.61
CA GLY A 98 -3.03 8.69 -7.99
C GLY A 98 -2.73 10.15 -8.35
N VAL A 99 -3.62 11.09 -8.01
CA VAL A 99 -3.36 12.53 -8.19
C VAL A 99 -2.12 12.99 -7.42
N PHE A 100 -1.97 12.56 -6.17
CA PHE A 100 -0.81 12.90 -5.33
C PHE A 100 0.50 12.39 -5.93
N LEU A 101 0.55 11.11 -6.31
CA LEU A 101 1.72 10.48 -6.89
C LEU A 101 2.07 11.04 -8.26
N GLY A 102 1.10 11.27 -9.14
CA GLY A 102 1.35 11.86 -10.45
C GLY A 102 1.88 13.29 -10.36
N ALA A 103 1.32 14.09 -9.45
CA ALA A 103 1.83 15.43 -9.19
C ALA A 103 3.25 15.40 -8.60
N ILE A 104 3.54 14.57 -7.58
CA ILE A 104 4.90 14.41 -7.04
C ILE A 104 5.88 13.93 -8.11
N SER A 105 5.48 12.96 -8.92
CA SER A 105 6.30 12.44 -10.02
C SER A 105 6.72 13.56 -10.96
N GLN A 106 5.79 14.42 -11.35
CA GLN A 106 6.07 15.55 -12.22
C GLN A 106 6.95 16.60 -11.54
N LEU A 107 6.77 16.85 -10.24
CA LEU A 107 7.65 17.76 -9.49
C LEU A 107 9.09 17.27 -9.44
N VAL A 108 9.27 15.96 -9.22
CA VAL A 108 10.59 15.33 -9.26
C VAL A 108 11.16 15.41 -10.67
N GLU A 109 10.38 15.08 -11.69
CA GLU A 109 10.81 15.16 -13.09
C GLU A 109 11.26 16.57 -13.47
N MET A 110 10.48 17.62 -13.13
CA MET A 110 10.86 19.02 -13.36
C MET A 110 12.15 19.41 -12.64
N ARG A 111 12.36 18.92 -11.41
CA ARG A 111 13.57 19.23 -10.62
C ARG A 111 14.81 18.55 -11.16
N PHE A 112 14.67 17.31 -11.65
CA PHE A 112 15.78 16.47 -12.10
C PHE A 112 15.91 16.37 -13.63
N ALA A 113 15.11 17.12 -14.39
CA ALA A 113 15.03 17.06 -15.85
C ALA A 113 16.39 17.14 -16.57
N LYS A 114 17.36 17.87 -15.99
CA LYS A 114 18.70 18.02 -16.56
C LYS A 114 19.66 16.88 -16.22
N ALA A 115 19.53 16.28 -15.04
CA ALA A 115 20.46 15.27 -14.54
C ALA A 115 19.98 13.85 -14.86
N TYR A 116 18.67 13.59 -14.74
CA TYR A 116 18.08 12.26 -14.89
C TYR A 116 16.64 12.35 -15.43
N PRO A 117 16.47 12.38 -16.75
CA PRO A 117 15.14 12.31 -17.36
C PRO A 117 14.54 10.89 -17.18
N GLY A 118 13.25 10.84 -16.89
CA GLY A 118 12.46 9.61 -16.76
C GLY A 118 12.57 8.91 -15.41
N ILE A 119 12.98 9.60 -14.33
CA ILE A 119 13.07 9.01 -12.98
C ILE A 119 11.72 8.44 -12.56
N ALA A 120 10.63 9.15 -12.82
CA ALA A 120 9.29 8.69 -12.46
C ALA A 120 8.95 7.35 -13.14
N LEU A 121 9.22 7.23 -14.43
CA LEU A 121 8.96 6.01 -15.19
C LEU A 121 9.84 4.84 -14.72
N GLN A 122 11.11 5.10 -14.42
CA GLN A 122 12.02 4.08 -13.84
C GLN A 122 11.51 3.59 -12.47
N ALA A 123 11.05 4.49 -11.61
CA ALA A 123 10.47 4.12 -10.32
C ALA A 123 9.23 3.24 -10.47
N VAL A 124 8.34 3.55 -11.41
CA VAL A 124 7.16 2.72 -11.72
C VAL A 124 7.60 1.33 -12.20
N MET A 125 8.55 1.24 -13.13
CA MET A 125 9.06 -0.03 -13.67
C MET A 125 9.70 -0.89 -12.58
N LEU A 126 10.49 -0.30 -11.69
CA LEU A 126 11.10 -1.00 -10.55
C LEU A 126 10.05 -1.47 -9.55
N THR A 127 9.04 -0.66 -9.27
CA THR A 127 7.94 -1.04 -8.37
C THR A 127 7.14 -2.21 -8.94
N ALA A 128 6.78 -2.13 -10.23
CA ALA A 128 6.05 -3.20 -10.93
C ALA A 128 6.88 -4.49 -10.99
N SER A 129 8.18 -4.38 -11.30
CA SER A 129 9.09 -5.52 -11.34
C SER A 129 9.25 -6.16 -9.96
N THR A 130 9.37 -5.35 -8.90
CA THR A 130 9.44 -5.84 -7.51
C THR A 130 8.16 -6.55 -7.10
N LEU A 131 7.00 -5.99 -7.45
CA LEU A 131 5.70 -6.64 -7.22
C LEU A 131 5.62 -8.00 -7.92
N LEU A 132 5.99 -8.07 -9.21
CA LEU A 132 5.95 -9.32 -9.98
C LEU A 132 6.90 -10.38 -9.41
N VAL A 133 8.11 -9.98 -9.04
CA VAL A 133 9.09 -10.90 -8.41
C VAL A 133 8.57 -11.39 -7.06
N MET A 134 8.06 -10.50 -6.20
CA MET A 134 7.52 -10.90 -4.90
C MET A 134 6.29 -11.79 -5.05
N LEU A 135 5.41 -11.52 -6.00
CA LEU A 135 4.26 -12.35 -6.31
C LEU A 135 4.70 -13.75 -6.78
N PHE A 136 5.71 -13.83 -7.64
CA PHE A 136 6.27 -15.10 -8.09
C PHE A 136 6.93 -15.88 -6.95
N VAL A 137 7.72 -15.21 -6.11
CA VAL A 137 8.40 -15.81 -4.96
C VAL A 137 7.40 -16.35 -3.94
N TYR A 138 6.32 -15.60 -3.66
CA TYR A 138 5.25 -16.04 -2.78
C TYR A 138 4.45 -17.20 -3.41
N GLY A 139 3.98 -17.03 -4.65
CA GLY A 139 3.14 -18.01 -5.35
C GLY A 139 3.84 -19.33 -5.68
N SER A 140 5.17 -19.32 -5.85
CA SER A 140 5.97 -20.54 -6.01
C SER A 140 6.16 -21.32 -4.69
N GLY A 141 5.77 -20.75 -3.56
CA GLY A 141 5.99 -21.33 -2.23
C GLY A 141 7.47 -21.38 -1.83
N LEU A 142 8.35 -20.67 -2.55
CA LEU A 142 9.79 -20.61 -2.27
C LEU A 142 10.06 -19.98 -0.90
N ILE A 143 9.27 -18.97 -0.53
CA ILE A 143 9.30 -18.34 0.78
C ILE A 143 7.94 -18.52 1.44
N ARG A 144 7.92 -19.19 2.60
CA ARG A 144 6.73 -19.29 3.45
C ARG A 144 6.74 -18.18 4.49
N VAL A 145 5.65 -17.44 4.59
CA VAL A 145 5.48 -16.39 5.60
C VAL A 145 5.24 -17.05 6.95
N THR A 146 6.31 -17.19 7.73
CA THR A 146 6.23 -17.68 9.11
C THR A 146 5.89 -16.55 10.07
N GLU A 147 5.31 -16.88 11.23
CA GLU A 147 5.04 -15.91 12.30
C GLU A 147 6.28 -15.10 12.70
N ARG A 148 7.47 -15.72 12.66
CA ARG A 148 8.74 -15.04 12.94
C ARG A 148 9.11 -14.02 11.85
N LEU A 149 8.90 -14.36 10.58
CA LEU A 149 9.12 -13.43 9.47
C LEU A 149 8.12 -12.27 9.53
N LYS A 150 6.83 -12.58 9.74
CA LYS A 150 5.75 -11.60 9.89
C LYS A 150 6.06 -10.61 11.02
N ALA A 151 6.39 -11.11 12.22
CA ALA A 151 6.78 -10.27 13.35
C ALA A 151 8.03 -9.42 13.04
N GLY A 152 9.04 -10.01 12.39
CA GLY A 152 10.26 -9.30 12.00
C GLY A 152 10.01 -8.13 11.06
N VAL A 153 9.21 -8.35 10.01
CA VAL A 153 8.87 -7.31 9.02
C VAL A 153 7.99 -6.23 9.64
N VAL A 154 7.01 -6.60 10.48
CA VAL A 154 6.18 -5.62 11.20
C VAL A 154 7.03 -4.75 12.14
N MET A 155 7.97 -5.34 12.89
CA MET A 155 8.90 -4.59 13.73
C MET A 155 9.79 -3.66 12.91
N ALA A 156 10.34 -4.13 11.79
CA ALA A 156 11.16 -3.31 10.90
C ALA A 156 10.37 -2.13 10.31
N THR A 157 9.14 -2.38 9.88
CA THR A 157 8.23 -1.36 9.35
C THR A 157 7.86 -0.33 10.42
N GLY A 158 7.57 -0.80 11.63
CA GLY A 158 7.32 0.06 12.79
C GLY A 158 8.54 0.92 13.15
N ALA A 159 9.75 0.36 13.08
CA ALA A 159 10.99 1.09 13.32
C ALA A 159 11.22 2.20 12.27
N VAL A 160 11.00 1.90 10.99
CA VAL A 160 11.07 2.91 9.91
C VAL A 160 10.00 3.99 10.10
N GLY A 161 8.77 3.60 10.45
CA GLY A 161 7.69 4.54 10.75
C GLY A 161 8.01 5.47 11.91
N LEU A 162 8.55 4.92 13.01
CA LEU A 162 8.99 5.72 14.16
C LEU A 162 10.13 6.67 13.78
N PHE A 163 11.08 6.20 12.98
CA PHE A 163 12.18 7.03 12.47
C PHE A 163 11.66 8.21 11.65
N TYR A 164 10.67 8.00 10.77
CA TYR A 164 10.03 9.07 10.02
C TYR A 164 9.24 10.03 10.91
N LEU A 165 8.58 9.54 11.95
CA LEU A 165 7.88 10.38 12.92
C LEU A 165 8.84 11.28 13.68
N VAL A 166 9.95 10.73 14.20
CA VAL A 166 10.99 11.52 14.89
C VAL A 166 11.57 12.58 13.95
N ALA A 167 11.86 12.21 12.70
CA ALA A 167 12.36 13.17 11.71
C ALA A 167 11.36 14.29 11.41
N MET A 168 10.05 13.98 11.35
CA MET A 168 9.00 14.97 11.17
C MET A 168 8.94 15.93 12.37
N VAL A 169 8.99 15.42 13.60
CA VAL A 169 8.98 16.23 14.82
C VAL A 169 10.20 17.14 14.88
N MET A 170 11.39 16.62 14.61
CA MET A 170 12.61 17.45 14.60
C MET A 170 12.56 18.56 13.56
N ARG A 171 11.98 18.29 12.38
CA ARG A 171 11.76 19.30 11.35
C ARG A 171 10.85 20.43 11.82
N LEU A 172 9.85 20.15 12.67
CA LEU A 172 9.00 21.20 13.27
C LEU A 172 9.78 22.13 14.21
N PHE A 173 10.84 21.62 14.84
CA PHE A 173 11.76 22.40 15.69
C PHE A 173 12.93 23.02 14.92
N GLY A 174 12.92 22.97 13.57
CA GLY A 174 13.96 23.55 12.72
C GLY A 174 15.26 22.72 12.64
N ALA A 175 15.27 21.51 13.17
CA ALA A 175 16.40 20.59 13.05
C ALA A 175 16.20 19.66 11.84
N GLU A 176 17.14 19.69 10.90
CA GLU A 176 17.15 18.75 9.77
C GLU A 176 17.95 17.50 10.10
N MET A 177 17.43 16.33 9.71
CA MET A 177 18.09 15.05 9.93
C MET A 177 18.86 14.65 8.66
N PRO A 178 20.21 14.69 8.64
CA PRO A 178 20.99 14.52 7.41
C PRO A 178 20.85 13.12 6.79
N LEU A 179 20.54 12.10 7.58
CA LEU A 179 20.46 10.71 7.10
C LEU A 179 19.34 10.49 6.07
N LEU A 180 18.24 11.25 6.17
CA LEU A 180 17.09 11.13 5.26
C LEU A 180 17.32 11.82 3.92
N TRP A 181 18.08 12.93 3.93
CA TRP A 181 18.20 13.84 2.79
C TRP A 181 19.59 13.88 2.17
N SER A 182 20.62 13.35 2.84
CA SER A 182 21.96 13.29 2.27
C SER A 182 22.06 12.20 1.19
N SER A 183 22.73 12.56 0.10
CA SER A 183 23.18 11.64 -0.96
C SER A 183 24.44 10.84 -0.56
N SER A 184 24.75 10.79 0.74
CA SER A 184 25.89 10.05 1.25
C SER A 184 25.72 8.54 1.01
N LEU A 185 26.81 7.79 0.94
CA LEU A 185 26.78 6.34 0.81
C LEU A 185 25.91 5.67 1.89
N ALA A 186 25.94 6.22 3.11
CA ALA A 186 25.08 5.80 4.21
C ALA A 186 23.59 6.10 3.96
N GLY A 187 23.27 7.27 3.40
CA GLY A 187 21.90 7.65 3.03
C GLY A 187 21.30 6.80 1.90
N ILE A 188 22.12 6.39 0.93
CA ILE A 188 21.73 5.45 -0.14
C ILE A 188 21.52 4.05 0.46
N GLY A 189 22.47 3.56 1.27
CA GLY A 189 22.36 2.25 1.93
C GLY A 189 21.11 2.14 2.80
N PHE A 190 20.77 3.18 3.56
CA PHE A 190 19.53 3.24 4.32
C PHE A 190 18.29 3.13 3.43
N SER A 191 18.24 3.87 2.32
CA SER A 191 17.10 3.80 1.38
C SER A 191 16.97 2.42 0.74
N VAL A 192 18.07 1.74 0.41
CA VAL A 192 18.03 0.35 -0.08
C VAL A 192 17.42 -0.60 0.96
N VAL A 193 17.80 -0.46 2.24
CA VAL A 193 17.22 -1.26 3.32
C VAL A 193 15.72 -1.01 3.45
N VAL A 194 15.28 0.25 3.42
CA VAL A 194 13.85 0.60 3.51
C VAL A 194 13.06 0.05 2.31
N VAL A 195 13.60 0.18 1.09
CA VAL A 195 13.00 -0.44 -0.11
C VAL A 195 12.87 -1.96 0.05
N GLY A 196 13.89 -2.61 0.60
CA GLY A 196 13.85 -4.03 0.95
C GLY A 196 12.71 -4.34 1.92
N ILE A 197 12.60 -3.60 3.03
CA ILE A 197 11.51 -3.76 4.01
C ILE A 197 10.14 -3.58 3.36
N ALA A 198 9.96 -2.55 2.53
CA ALA A 198 8.71 -2.32 1.79
C ALA A 198 8.39 -3.49 0.85
N ALA A 199 9.39 -4.05 0.17
CA ALA A 199 9.22 -5.22 -0.67
C ALA A 199 8.84 -6.48 0.15
N PHE A 200 9.40 -6.67 1.34
CA PHE A 200 9.00 -7.75 2.25
C PHE A 200 7.57 -7.58 2.78
N ASN A 201 7.07 -6.36 2.96
CA ASN A 201 5.66 -6.14 3.34
C ASN A 201 4.68 -6.69 2.29
N LEU A 202 5.05 -6.71 1.01
CA LEU A 202 4.21 -7.36 -0.02
C LEU A 202 3.98 -8.85 0.27
N LEU A 203 4.96 -9.56 0.85
CA LEU A 203 4.76 -10.96 1.25
C LEU A 203 3.71 -11.08 2.35
N LEU A 204 3.71 -10.15 3.30
CA LEU A 204 2.72 -10.11 4.39
C LEU A 204 1.33 -9.75 3.85
N ASP A 205 1.25 -8.86 2.85
CA ASP A 205 -0.01 -8.53 2.18
C ASP A 205 -0.58 -9.75 1.45
N PHE A 206 0.26 -10.51 0.73
CA PHE A 206 -0.19 -11.74 0.06
C PHE A 206 -0.64 -12.80 1.06
N ASP A 207 0.10 -12.99 2.16
CA ASP A 207 -0.28 -13.88 3.26
C ASP A 207 -1.62 -13.51 3.87
N PHE A 208 -1.85 -12.21 4.11
CA PHE A 208 -3.11 -11.71 4.61
C PHE A 208 -4.27 -12.01 3.64
N ILE A 209 -4.07 -11.82 2.33
CA ILE A 209 -5.11 -12.08 1.31
C ILE A 209 -5.44 -13.58 1.25
N GLU A 210 -4.44 -14.45 1.27
CA GLU A 210 -4.63 -15.90 1.25
C GLU A 210 -5.33 -16.38 2.53
N GLU A 211 -4.88 -15.91 3.70
CA GLU A 211 -5.46 -16.24 4.99
C GLU A 211 -6.92 -15.74 5.12
N ALA A 212 -7.21 -14.54 4.63
CA ALA A 212 -8.58 -14.00 4.62
C ALA A 212 -9.51 -14.84 3.74
N ALA A 213 -9.02 -15.33 2.60
CA ALA A 213 -9.79 -16.23 1.74
C ALA A 213 -9.96 -17.62 2.36
N ALA A 214 -8.90 -18.18 2.97
CA ALA A 214 -8.93 -19.48 3.64
C ALA A 214 -9.90 -19.49 4.82
N ARG A 215 -9.99 -18.39 5.57
CA ARG A 215 -10.92 -18.20 6.69
C ARG A 215 -12.34 -17.78 6.26
N GLN A 216 -12.62 -17.72 4.95
CA GLN A 216 -13.92 -17.31 4.39
C GLN A 216 -14.40 -15.95 4.93
N ALA A 217 -13.49 -14.97 5.04
CA ALA A 217 -13.80 -13.66 5.57
C ALA A 217 -14.89 -12.94 4.74
N PRO A 218 -15.64 -11.99 5.32
CA PRO A 218 -16.72 -11.29 4.61
C PRO A 218 -16.23 -10.59 3.33
N LYS A 219 -17.06 -10.54 2.28
CA LYS A 219 -16.67 -10.01 0.95
C LYS A 219 -16.04 -8.61 0.91
N TYR A 220 -16.36 -7.73 1.86
CA TYR A 220 -15.71 -6.41 1.92
C TYR A 220 -14.19 -6.51 2.18
N MET A 221 -13.70 -7.63 2.73
CA MET A 221 -12.28 -7.87 2.93
C MET A 221 -11.51 -8.00 1.60
N GLU A 222 -12.16 -8.32 0.49
CA GLU A 222 -11.52 -8.25 -0.83
C GLU A 222 -11.09 -6.81 -1.18
N TRP A 223 -11.88 -5.81 -0.77
CA TRP A 223 -11.54 -4.39 -0.95
C TRP A 223 -10.50 -3.91 0.05
N TYR A 224 -10.56 -4.43 1.27
CA TYR A 224 -9.60 -4.11 2.32
C TYR A 224 -8.21 -4.67 2.01
N GLY A 225 -8.12 -5.94 1.58
CA GLY A 225 -6.86 -6.56 1.15
C GLY A 225 -6.27 -5.86 -0.08
N ALA A 226 -7.11 -5.46 -1.04
CA ALA A 226 -6.66 -4.69 -2.20
C ALA A 226 -6.15 -3.29 -1.82
N PHE A 227 -6.80 -2.65 -0.85
CA PHE A 227 -6.34 -1.37 -0.28
C PHE A 227 -5.02 -1.52 0.45
N GLY A 228 -4.86 -2.54 1.30
CA GLY A 228 -3.61 -2.79 2.03
C GLY A 228 -2.43 -2.97 1.07
N LEU A 229 -2.59 -3.84 0.07
CA LEU A 229 -1.60 -4.03 -0.99
C LEU A 229 -1.28 -2.72 -1.73
N MET A 230 -2.29 -1.90 -2.01
CA MET A 230 -2.09 -0.59 -2.64
C MET A 230 -1.29 0.37 -1.77
N VAL A 231 -1.57 0.46 -0.47
CA VAL A 231 -0.81 1.29 0.47
C VAL A 231 0.68 0.88 0.46
N THR A 232 0.95 -0.42 0.49
CA THR A 232 2.32 -0.94 0.40
C THR A 232 2.98 -0.60 -0.93
N LEU A 233 2.25 -0.70 -2.05
CA LEU A 233 2.77 -0.33 -3.36
C LEU A 233 3.08 1.16 -3.50
N VAL A 234 2.20 2.03 -2.98
CA VAL A 234 2.42 3.48 -2.94
C VAL A 234 3.67 3.80 -2.11
N TRP A 235 3.81 3.16 -0.95
CA TRP A 235 5.00 3.35 -0.12
C TRP A 235 6.28 2.87 -0.79
N LEU A 236 6.27 1.65 -1.36
CA LEU A 236 7.40 1.11 -2.12
C LEU A 236 7.81 2.03 -3.27
N TYR A 237 6.84 2.56 -4.02
CA TYR A 237 7.09 3.51 -5.10
C TYR A 237 7.80 4.77 -4.61
N LEU A 238 7.30 5.39 -3.53
CA LEU A 238 7.91 6.61 -2.97
C LEU A 238 9.35 6.36 -2.47
N GLU A 239 9.62 5.19 -1.91
CA GLU A 239 10.97 4.82 -1.45
C GLU A 239 11.93 4.56 -2.61
N ILE A 240 11.47 3.88 -3.67
CA ILE A 240 12.26 3.71 -4.90
C ILE A 240 12.52 5.07 -5.55
N LEU A 241 11.51 5.92 -5.64
CA LEU A 241 11.64 7.27 -6.19
C LEU A 241 12.66 8.09 -5.38
N ARG A 242 12.63 7.98 -4.04
CA ARG A 242 13.62 8.62 -3.15
C ARG A 242 15.02 8.04 -3.34
N LEU A 243 15.15 6.72 -3.48
CA LEU A 243 16.43 6.07 -3.74
C LEU A 243 17.04 6.57 -5.06
N LEU A 244 16.25 6.63 -6.14
CA LEU A 244 16.68 7.15 -7.42
C LEU A 244 17.13 8.62 -7.33
N GLN A 245 16.39 9.47 -6.60
CA GLN A 245 16.78 10.85 -6.36
C GLN A 245 18.13 10.98 -5.64
N LYS A 246 18.39 10.14 -4.63
CA LYS A 246 19.69 10.13 -3.92
C LYS A 246 20.84 9.70 -4.81
N VAL A 247 20.62 8.64 -5.61
CA VAL A 247 21.62 8.17 -6.58
C VAL A 247 21.88 9.25 -7.62
N ALA A 248 20.84 9.92 -8.11
CA ALA A 248 20.97 11.02 -9.07
C ALA A 248 21.82 12.17 -8.51
N ASN A 249 21.49 12.66 -7.32
CA ASN A 249 22.23 13.73 -6.64
C ASN A 249 23.65 13.34 -6.20
N SER A 250 24.01 12.05 -6.19
CA SER A 250 25.37 11.60 -5.84
C SER A 250 26.34 11.58 -7.03
N ARG A 251 25.82 11.73 -8.25
CA ARG A 251 26.62 11.75 -9.49
C ARG A 251 26.97 13.17 -9.97
N ASP A 252 26.32 14.18 -9.41
CA ASP A 252 26.66 15.62 -9.57
C ASP A 252 27.58 16.06 -8.42
#